data_AF-X1CST5-F1
#
_entry.id   AF-X1CST5-F1
#
_cell.length_a   1.000
_cell.length_b   1.000
_cell.length_c   1.000
_cell.angle_alpha   90.00
_cell.angle_beta   90.00
_cell.angle_gamma   90.00
#
_symmetry.space_group_name_H-M   'P 1'
#
loop_
_entity.id
_entity.type
_entity.pdbx_description
1 polymer ?
#
loop_
_entity_poly.entity_id
_entity_poly.type
_entity_poly.pdbx_seq_one_letter_code
_entity_poly.pdbx_strand_id
1 'polypeptide(L)'
;MIRNPVVSGQFYPESPSQLKAMIEGMVDEKAVKEEVIGLVSPHAGYIYSGPVAGAVISRVKFKDTFIIMGPNHTGRGRPLSIMTQGAWNRGFFSIGSAATDDA
;
A
#
# COMPACT_ATOMS: atom_id res chain seq x y z
N MET A 1 -11.52 9.55 -12.41
CA MET A 1 -11.69 8.08 -12.35
C MET A 1 -11.34 7.59 -10.95
N ILE A 2 -12.08 6.62 -10.40
CA ILE A 2 -11.77 5.98 -9.12
C ILE A 2 -11.29 4.55 -9.39
N ARG A 3 -10.10 4.20 -8.91
CA ARG A 3 -9.53 2.85 -9.03
C ARG A 3 -9.91 2.01 -7.81
N ASN A 4 -10.78 1.03 -8.02
CA ASN A 4 -11.25 0.12 -6.96
C ASN A 4 -10.21 -0.97 -6.63
N PRO A 5 -10.20 -1.49 -5.39
CA PRO A 5 -9.30 -2.57 -5.01
C PRO A 5 -9.71 -3.87 -5.70
N VAL A 6 -8.79 -4.47 -6.46
CA VAL A 6 -9.06 -5.65 -7.30
C VAL A 6 -8.76 -6.99 -6.62
N VAL A 7 -8.08 -6.98 -5.46
CA VAL A 7 -7.72 -8.17 -4.68
C VAL A 7 -8.35 -8.20 -3.28
N SER A 8 -9.28 -7.28 -3.00
CA SER A 8 -10.06 -7.25 -1.77
C SER A 8 -10.90 -8.53 -1.66
N GLY A 9 -10.89 -9.17 -0.49
CA GLY A 9 -11.51 -10.49 -0.29
C GLY A 9 -10.66 -11.67 -0.75
N GLN A 10 -9.51 -11.43 -1.39
CA GLN A 10 -8.58 -12.48 -1.82
C GLN A 10 -7.24 -12.39 -1.08
N PHE A 11 -6.59 -11.23 -1.15
CA PHE A 11 -5.26 -11.02 -0.55
C PHE A 11 -5.37 -10.53 0.89
N TYR A 12 -6.48 -9.90 1.22
CA TYR A 12 -6.81 -9.38 2.54
C TYR A 12 -8.33 -9.34 2.69
N PRO A 13 -8.86 -9.30 3.92
CA PRO A 13 -10.30 -9.27 4.15
C PRO A 13 -10.97 -8.11 3.40
N GLU A 14 -12.10 -8.37 2.73
CA GLU A 14 -12.93 -7.31 2.16
C GLU A 14 -13.60 -6.46 3.25
N SER A 15 -13.84 -7.07 4.41
CA SER A 15 -14.48 -6.42 5.51
C SER A 15 -13.54 -5.38 6.14
N PRO A 16 -14.01 -4.15 6.31
CA PRO A 16 -13.20 -3.05 6.83
C PRO A 16 -12.66 -3.27 8.23
N SER A 17 -13.55 -3.73 9.10
CA SER A 17 -13.28 -3.95 10.50
C SER A 17 -12.35 -5.14 10.67
N GLN A 18 -12.54 -6.19 9.85
CA GLN A 18 -11.64 -7.34 9.84
C GLN A 18 -10.26 -6.96 9.32
N LEU A 19 -10.17 -6.16 8.26
CA LEU A 19 -8.90 -5.66 7.73
C LEU A 19 -8.17 -4.81 8.77
N LYS A 20 -8.87 -3.90 9.43
CA LYS A 20 -8.30 -3.07 10.51
C LYS A 20 -7.76 -3.92 11.65
N ALA A 21 -8.57 -4.85 12.17
CA ALA A 21 -8.15 -5.75 13.25
C ALA A 21 -6.95 -6.63 12.85
N MET A 22 -6.92 -7.12 11.60
CA MET A 22 -5.78 -7.87 11.06
C MET A 22 -4.51 -7.02 11.05
N ILE A 23 -4.58 -5.77 10.59
CA ILE A 23 -3.43 -4.86 10.55
C ILE A 23 -2.96 -4.49 11.95
N GLU A 24 -3.87 -4.20 12.88
CA GLU A 24 -3.55 -3.91 14.28
C GLU A 24 -2.76 -5.06 14.94
N GLY A 25 -3.04 -6.31 14.56
CA GLY A 25 -2.28 -7.48 15.02
C GLY A 25 -0.89 -7.64 14.40
N MET A 26 -0.53 -6.82 13.40
CA MET A 26 0.74 -6.93 12.65
C MET A 26 1.65 -5.71 12.83
N VAL A 27 1.15 -4.61 13.37
CA VAL A 27 1.87 -3.35 13.56
C VAL A 27 2.28 -3.21 15.04
N ASP A 28 3.52 -2.76 15.26
CA ASP A 28 4.05 -2.44 16.58
C ASP A 28 4.14 -0.91 16.75
N GLU A 29 3.15 -0.32 17.41
CA GLU A 29 3.12 1.12 17.66
C GLU A 29 4.25 1.62 18.57
N LYS A 30 4.90 0.70 19.31
CA LYS A 30 6.00 1.03 20.23
C LYS A 30 7.37 0.90 19.57
N ALA A 31 7.42 0.47 18.32
CA ALA A 31 8.66 0.38 17.58
C ALA A 31 9.34 1.76 17.48
N VAL A 32 10.66 1.78 17.69
CA VAL A 32 11.45 2.99 17.48
C VAL A 32 11.37 3.36 16.01
N LYS A 33 10.94 4.60 15.74
CA LYS A 33 10.77 5.10 14.37
C LYS A 33 12.05 5.72 13.84
N GLU A 34 12.33 5.44 12.58
CA GLU A 34 13.50 5.84 11.83
C GLU A 34 13.10 6.79 10.70
N GLU A 35 13.99 7.74 10.40
CA GLU A 35 13.89 8.54 9.19
C GLU A 35 14.38 7.69 8.01
N VAL A 36 13.51 7.45 7.03
CA VAL A 36 13.86 6.68 5.84
C VAL A 36 13.47 7.44 4.58
N ILE A 37 14.29 7.30 3.54
CA ILE A 37 13.97 7.79 2.19
C ILE A 37 13.13 6.79 1.39
N GLY A 38 13.15 5.51 1.80
CA GLY A 38 12.45 4.42 1.13
C GLY A 38 12.54 3.12 1.92
N LEU A 39 11.69 2.16 1.57
CA LEU A 39 11.65 0.83 2.14
C LEU A 39 11.26 -0.19 1.08
N VAL A 40 11.57 -1.46 1.33
CA VAL A 40 11.08 -2.59 0.53
C VAL A 40 10.09 -3.35 1.39
N SER A 41 8.87 -3.57 0.87
CA SER A 41 7.82 -4.29 1.55
C SER A 41 7.25 -5.39 0.64
N PRO A 42 7.00 -6.60 1.15
CA PRO A 42 6.38 -7.66 0.38
C PRO A 42 4.91 -7.34 0.06
N HIS A 43 4.39 -7.91 -1.03
CA HIS A 43 3.03 -7.65 -1.54
C HIS A 43 2.19 -8.92 -1.78
N ALA A 44 2.53 -10.03 -1.10
CA ALA A 44 1.69 -11.22 -1.11
C ALA A 44 0.42 -11.02 -0.25
N GLY A 45 -0.45 -12.03 -0.21
CA GLY A 45 -1.59 -12.03 0.70
C GLY A 45 -1.16 -11.81 2.16
N TYR A 46 -1.96 -11.07 2.93
CA TYR A 46 -1.58 -10.60 4.27
C TYR A 46 -1.34 -11.73 5.26
N ILE A 47 -1.97 -12.89 5.07
CA ILE A 47 -1.70 -14.09 5.87
C ILE A 47 -0.25 -14.59 5.75
N TYR A 48 0.42 -14.28 4.63
CA TYR A 48 1.79 -14.70 4.37
C TYR A 48 2.80 -13.59 4.66
N SER A 49 2.53 -12.37 4.18
CA SER A 49 3.52 -11.29 4.21
C SER A 49 3.14 -10.11 5.09
N GLY A 50 1.93 -10.09 5.65
CA GLY A 50 1.42 -9.01 6.48
C GLY A 50 2.29 -8.71 7.72
N PRO A 51 2.71 -9.72 8.51
CA PRO A 51 3.58 -9.48 9.66
C PRO A 51 4.94 -8.85 9.29
N VAL A 52 5.51 -9.23 8.14
CA VAL A 52 6.78 -8.66 7.66
C VAL A 52 6.57 -7.21 7.21
N ALA A 53 5.52 -6.94 6.44
CA ALA A 53 5.17 -5.58 6.04
C ALA A 53 4.90 -4.69 7.28
N GLY A 54 4.15 -5.20 8.26
CA GLY A 54 3.86 -4.54 9.52
C GLY A 54 5.12 -4.20 10.31
N ALA A 55 6.06 -5.14 10.45
CA ALA A 55 7.33 -4.92 11.15
C ALA A 55 8.16 -3.78 10.54
N VAL A 56 8.20 -3.67 9.20
CA VAL A 56 8.91 -2.59 8.50
C VAL A 56 8.17 -1.27 8.66
N ILE A 57 6.87 -1.24 8.36
CA ILE A 57 6.05 -0.01 8.40
C ILE A 57 6.01 0.61 9.81
N SER A 58 6.00 -0.23 10.86
CA SER A 58 6.00 0.20 12.27
C SER A 58 7.19 1.10 12.62
N ARG A 59 8.32 0.93 11.93
CA ARG A 59 9.57 1.65 12.19
C ARG A 59 9.72 2.91 11.33
N VAL A 60 8.72 3.30 10.54
CA VAL A 60 8.85 4.43 9.62
C VAL A 60 8.30 5.72 10.25
N LYS A 61 9.10 6.79 10.20
CA LYS A 61 8.57 8.15 10.36
C LYS A 61 7.92 8.60 9.05
N PHE A 62 6.59 8.63 9.05
CA PHE A 62 5.82 8.95 7.85
C PHE A 62 6.03 10.39 7.38
N LYS A 63 6.01 10.54 6.06
CA LYS A 63 5.99 11.81 5.33
C LYS A 63 4.58 12.05 4.77
N ASP A 64 4.32 13.26 4.31
CA ASP A 64 3.02 13.59 3.71
C ASP A 64 2.83 12.93 2.34
N THR A 65 3.93 12.60 1.66
CA THR A 65 3.93 12.02 0.30
C THR A 65 4.67 10.69 0.27
N PHE A 66 4.05 9.70 -0.36
CA PHE A 66 4.62 8.38 -0.59
C PHE A 66 4.62 8.06 -2.08
N ILE A 67 5.74 7.52 -2.58
CA ILE A 67 5.84 6.95 -3.92
C ILE A 67 5.83 5.43 -3.75
N ILE A 68 4.81 4.76 -4.29
CA ILE A 68 4.68 3.30 -4.24
C ILE A 68 5.03 2.74 -5.61
N MET A 69 6.11 1.98 -5.69
CA MET A 69 6.55 1.30 -6.91
C MET A 69 6.38 -0.20 -6.76
N GLY A 70 5.85 -0.85 -7.80
CA GLY A 70 5.65 -2.30 -7.82
C GLY A 70 5.86 -2.85 -9.24
N PRO A 71 6.28 -4.11 -9.35
CA PRO A 71 6.45 -4.76 -10.64
C PRO A 71 5.11 -4.97 -11.35
N ASN A 72 5.17 -5.01 -12.68
CA ASN A 72 4.03 -5.42 -13.50
C ASN A 72 4.06 -6.95 -13.72
N HIS A 73 3.23 -7.66 -12.96
CA HIS A 73 3.14 -9.13 -13.04
C HIS A 73 2.38 -9.64 -14.27
N THR A 74 1.74 -8.77 -15.05
CA THR A 74 0.98 -9.21 -16.25
C THR A 74 1.86 -9.34 -17.49
N GLY A 75 3.05 -8.72 -17.49
CA GLY A 75 3.92 -8.62 -18.66
C GLY A 75 3.36 -7.76 -19.81
N ARG A 76 2.24 -7.05 -19.61
CA ARG A 76 1.57 -6.22 -20.64
C ARG A 76 1.72 -4.73 -20.36
N GLY A 77 1.82 -3.91 -21.41
CA GLY A 77 1.86 -2.45 -21.30
C GLY A 77 3.27 -1.88 -21.42
N ARG A 78 3.45 -0.62 -21.01
CA ARG A 78 4.76 0.07 -21.06
C ARG A 78 5.69 -0.45 -19.96
N PRO A 79 7.03 -0.30 -20.12
CA PRO A 79 8.01 -0.72 -19.11
C PRO A 79 7.82 -0.02 -17.75
N LEU A 80 7.39 1.25 -17.77
CA LEU A 80 7.05 2.06 -16.61
C LEU A 80 5.71 2.76 -16.89
N SER A 81 4.91 2.96 -15.85
CA SER A 81 3.61 3.63 -15.97
C SER A 81 3.18 4.21 -14.63
N ILE A 82 2.48 5.34 -14.68
CA ILE A 82 1.87 5.99 -13.52
C ILE A 82 0.39 6.27 -13.78
N MET A 83 -0.38 6.49 -12.72
CA MET A 83 -1.75 6.98 -12.81
C MET A 83 -1.72 8.51 -12.75
N THR A 84 -1.81 9.17 -13.92
CA THR A 84 -1.68 10.64 -14.02
C THR A 84 -2.91 11.40 -13.53
N GLN A 85 -4.09 10.77 -13.48
CA GLN A 85 -5.33 11.39 -13.01
C GLN A 85 -6.23 10.40 -12.28
N GLY A 86 -6.99 10.91 -11.30
CA GLY A 86 -7.96 10.14 -10.51
C GLY A 86 -7.49 9.83 -9.09
N ALA A 87 -8.17 8.89 -8.44
CA ALA A 87 -7.90 8.49 -7.06
C ALA A 87 -8.02 6.98 -6.87
N TRP A 88 -7.34 6.45 -5.85
CA TRP A 88 -7.48 5.07 -5.42
C TRP A 88 -8.55 4.96 -4.32
N ASN A 89 -9.50 4.05 -4.51
CA ASN A 89 -10.46 3.70 -3.47
C ASN A 89 -9.83 2.66 -2.54
N ARG A 90 -9.83 2.93 -1.24
CA ARG A 90 -9.36 2.00 -0.21
C ARG A 90 -10.49 1.42 0.64
N GLY A 91 -11.74 1.48 0.17
CA GLY A 91 -12.93 1.04 0.89
C GLY A 91 -13.35 1.97 2.04
N PHE A 92 -12.38 2.57 2.75
CA PHE A 92 -12.58 3.44 3.93
C PHE A 92 -12.36 4.92 3.66
N PHE A 93 -11.40 5.26 2.78
CA PHE A 93 -11.07 6.64 2.41
C PHE A 93 -10.46 6.69 0.99
N SER A 94 -10.53 7.86 0.36
CA SER A 94 -9.86 8.18 -0.91
C SER A 94 -8.51 8.87 -0.63
N ILE A 95 -7.45 8.53 -1.37
CA ILE A 95 -6.22 9.33 -1.40
C ILE A 95 -6.29 10.28 -2.59
N GLY A 96 -6.10 11.58 -2.35
CA GLY A 96 -6.02 12.61 -3.39
C GLY A 96 -4.81 12.47 -4.30
N SER A 97 -4.96 12.99 -5.52
CA SER A 97 -4.05 13.01 -6.68
C SER A 97 -2.60 12.56 -6.45
N ALA A 98 -2.18 11.54 -7.18
CA ALA A 98 -0.77 11.36 -7.50
C ALA A 98 -0.31 12.54 -8.37
N ALA A 99 0.50 13.44 -7.82
CA ALA A 99 1.31 14.32 -8.63
C ALA A 99 2.53 13.52 -9.07
N THR A 100 2.74 13.36 -10.37
CA THR A 100 4.07 13.25 -11.00
C THR A 100 3.91 13.26 -12.52
N ASP A 101 4.86 13.92 -13.19
CA ASP A 101 4.77 14.54 -14.51
C ASP A 101 4.47 13.62 -15.70
N ASP A 102 3.87 14.24 -16.71
CA ASP A 102 3.45 13.69 -18.01
C ASP A 102 4.59 13.06 -18.83
N ALA A 103 4.37 11.84 -19.33
CA ALA A 103 4.77 11.33 -20.67
C ALA A 103 4.12 9.98 -21.01
#